data_AF-W7X8D6-F1
#
_entry.id   AF-W7X8D6-F1
#
_cell.length_a   1.000
_cell.length_b   1.000
_cell.length_c   1.000
_cell.angle_alpha   90.00
_cell.angle_beta   90.00
_cell.angle_gamma   90.00
#
_symmetry.space_group_name_H-M   'P 1'
#
loop_
_entity.id
_entity.type
_entity.pdbx_description
1 polymer ?
#
loop_
_entity_poly.entity_id
_entity_poly.type
_entity_poly.pdbx_seq_one_letter_code
_entity_poly.pdbx_strand_id
1 'polypeptide(L)'
;MHKLFFLNRTLQLLISLKISIVQAPSAAKSVVSQATKSLKSETLPLEDMKIVTKPINMKKCTLKKFGLNLRPTCMYQTHEKEEITRICIDQNCCVEDKFGCEKCCNDVHENHNIISLEEFSRNMENKYKEYVEKAKDYQNQCLFIEQPPFIIKIYKELNKLKEHIYQQIEETKKQIINEYREVVKMDAAQLKEEVRKQNYMIDLISDILNKNVFDLTNSEIETSASIYSQAKISSIDLQIKQIQYKYSKLEKQFNFSYNSFKQNIMFDIKQSFKEFALPVLKEKDIIQEVNNKAERIKMIISEYDKDIKDKMKMCKILREYIKQPELLKVNTNKEFENFPYFTYFEVSCNHNSNPKANTVPIFQCCNQAYKCIKCHNSFSNHQATISKQKSKRYCIKCFEIFDVNYKEDSPVICQECVEIPV
;
A
#
# COMPACT_ATOMS: atom_id res chain seq x y z
N MET A 1 -17.87 28.86 8.90
CA MET A 1 -18.62 28.11 9.93
C MET A 1 -18.60 26.59 9.78
N HIS A 2 -18.60 26.01 8.57
CA HIS A 2 -18.58 24.53 8.38
C HIS A 2 -17.33 23.80 8.93
N LYS A 3 -16.16 24.45 9.03
CA LYS A 3 -14.93 23.81 9.55
C LYS A 3 -14.89 23.64 11.08
N LEU A 4 -15.60 24.49 11.84
CA LEU A 4 -15.74 24.34 13.29
C LEU A 4 -16.72 23.19 13.65
N PHE A 5 -17.69 22.93 12.77
CA PHE A 5 -18.64 21.83 12.95
C PHE A 5 -17.97 20.45 12.81
N PHE A 6 -16.98 20.33 11.92
CA PHE A 6 -16.22 19.10 11.72
C PHE A 6 -15.28 18.78 12.90
N LEU A 7 -14.56 19.79 13.42
CA LEU A 7 -13.69 19.60 14.59
C LEU A 7 -14.48 19.21 15.84
N ASN A 8 -15.67 19.79 16.05
CA ASN A 8 -16.50 19.47 17.21
C ASN A 8 -17.10 18.05 17.09
N ARG A 9 -17.43 17.59 15.88
CA ARG A 9 -17.94 16.24 15.62
C ARG A 9 -16.85 15.16 15.78
N THR A 10 -15.61 15.43 15.37
CA THR A 10 -14.47 14.54 15.60
C THR A 10 -14.10 14.47 17.09
N LEU A 11 -14.16 15.60 17.80
CA LEU A 11 -13.92 15.64 19.24
C LEU A 11 -15.01 14.91 20.03
N GLN A 12 -16.29 15.07 19.65
CA GLN A 12 -17.39 14.30 20.25
C GLN A 12 -17.27 12.80 19.95
N LEU A 13 -16.88 12.40 18.73
CA LEU A 13 -16.63 10.99 18.40
C LEU A 13 -15.49 10.40 19.24
N LEU A 14 -14.40 11.16 19.47
CA LEU A 14 -13.28 10.73 20.32
C LEU A 14 -13.66 10.66 21.81
N ILE A 15 -14.57 11.52 22.28
CA ILE A 15 -15.11 11.49 23.64
C ILE A 15 -16.09 10.33 23.83
N SER A 16 -16.96 10.06 22.86
CA SER A 16 -17.88 8.90 22.86
C SER A 16 -17.12 7.56 22.78
N LEU A 17 -16.01 7.51 22.04
CA LEU A 17 -15.09 6.35 22.02
C LEU A 17 -14.40 6.16 23.37
N LYS A 18 -14.00 7.24 24.06
CA LYS A 18 -13.42 7.17 25.41
C LYS A 18 -14.41 6.69 26.47
N ILE A 19 -15.68 7.08 26.37
CA ILE A 19 -16.73 6.64 27.32
C ILE A 19 -17.06 5.16 27.12
N SER A 20 -17.05 4.67 25.87
CA SER A 20 -17.31 3.26 25.56
C SER A 20 -16.19 2.31 26.02
N ILE A 21 -14.95 2.81 26.14
CA ILE A 21 -13.78 2.02 26.60
C ILE A 21 -13.77 1.84 28.13
N VAL A 22 -14.49 2.68 28.88
CA VAL A 22 -14.51 2.64 30.35
C VAL A 22 -15.56 1.65 30.91
N GLN A 23 -16.45 1.08 30.08
CA GLN A 23 -17.54 0.19 30.53
C GLN A 23 -17.46 -1.28 30.09
N ALA A 24 -16.34 -1.78 29.54
CA ALA A 24 -16.25 -3.20 29.16
C ALA A 24 -14.90 -3.86 29.54
N PRO A 25 -14.77 -4.45 30.74
CA PRO A 25 -13.52 -5.10 31.16
C PRO A 25 -13.21 -6.43 30.45
N SER A 26 -14.10 -6.97 29.61
CA SER A 26 -13.98 -8.34 29.08
C SER A 26 -13.68 -8.46 27.57
N ALA A 27 -13.76 -7.38 26.78
CA ALA A 27 -13.50 -7.45 25.32
C ALA A 27 -12.09 -6.99 24.90
N ALA A 28 -11.36 -6.26 25.75
CA ALA A 28 -10.08 -5.63 25.39
C ALA A 28 -8.87 -6.58 25.31
N LYS A 29 -8.99 -7.81 25.83
CA LYS A 29 -7.94 -8.85 25.63
C LYS A 29 -7.93 -9.42 24.21
N SER A 30 -9.01 -9.24 23.43
CA SER A 30 -9.10 -9.70 22.04
C SER A 30 -8.33 -8.78 21.08
N VAL A 31 -8.51 -7.45 21.20
CA VAL A 31 -8.00 -6.46 20.24
C VAL A 31 -6.50 -6.19 20.38
N VAL A 32 -5.94 -6.22 21.59
CA VAL A 32 -4.49 -6.07 21.81
C VAL A 32 -3.72 -7.33 21.38
N SER A 33 -4.36 -8.50 21.42
CA SER A 33 -3.79 -9.73 20.85
C SER A 33 -3.80 -9.73 19.32
N GLN A 34 -4.74 -9.03 18.68
CA GLN A 34 -4.78 -8.85 17.23
C GLN A 34 -3.76 -7.80 16.74
N ALA A 35 -3.56 -6.70 17.49
CA ALA A 35 -2.54 -5.70 17.15
C ALA A 35 -1.10 -6.21 17.32
N THR A 36 -0.86 -7.11 18.28
CA THR A 36 0.47 -7.73 18.48
C THR A 36 0.68 -9.01 17.65
N LYS A 37 -0.39 -9.71 17.23
CA LYS A 37 -0.31 -10.75 16.19
C LYS A 37 -0.13 -10.18 14.78
N SER A 38 -0.67 -9.01 14.48
CA SER A 38 -0.43 -8.32 13.20
C SER A 38 1.00 -7.76 13.05
N LEU A 39 1.79 -7.77 14.13
CA LEU A 39 3.22 -7.42 14.15
C LEU A 39 4.14 -8.66 14.11
N LYS A 40 3.57 -9.87 14.04
CA LYS A 40 4.31 -11.11 13.76
C LYS A 40 3.78 -11.72 12.46
N SER A 41 4.61 -11.62 11.43
CA SER A 41 4.61 -12.48 10.23
C SER A 41 3.34 -12.50 9.37
N GLU A 42 3.20 -11.50 8.51
CA GLU A 42 3.09 -11.75 7.07
C GLU A 42 4.16 -10.89 6.38
N THR A 43 5.43 -11.17 6.69
CA THR A 43 6.42 -11.12 5.62
C THR A 43 5.91 -12.13 4.61
N LEU A 44 5.18 -11.67 3.59
CA LEU A 44 5.10 -12.39 2.33
C LEU A 44 6.55 -12.83 2.08
N PRO A 45 6.84 -14.14 2.04
CA PRO A 45 8.17 -14.56 1.68
C PRO A 45 8.45 -13.84 0.37
N LEU A 46 9.51 -13.03 0.33
CA LEU A 46 10.20 -12.82 -0.91
C LEU A 46 10.57 -14.23 -1.33
N GLU A 47 9.68 -14.88 -2.08
CA GLU A 47 10.12 -15.90 -3.00
C GLU A 47 11.22 -15.19 -3.76
N ASP A 48 12.45 -15.63 -3.50
CA ASP A 48 13.56 -15.35 -4.36
C ASP A 48 13.02 -15.63 -5.76
N MET A 49 12.67 -14.56 -6.49
CA MET A 49 12.56 -14.63 -7.92
C MET A 49 13.97 -15.03 -8.32
N LYS A 50 14.20 -16.35 -8.39
CA LYS A 50 15.34 -16.97 -9.01
C LYS A 50 15.20 -16.55 -10.45
N ILE A 51 15.71 -15.36 -10.74
CA ILE A 51 15.91 -14.89 -12.10
C ILE A 51 16.82 -15.96 -12.67
N VAL A 52 16.22 -16.83 -13.49
CA VAL A 52 16.94 -17.82 -14.26
C VAL A 52 17.75 -17.02 -15.27
N THR A 53 18.91 -16.53 -14.84
CA THR A 53 19.94 -16.00 -15.72
C THR A 53 20.56 -17.19 -16.45
N LYS A 54 19.81 -17.76 -17.38
CA LYS A 54 20.45 -18.57 -18.42
C LYS A 54 21.35 -17.60 -19.19
N PRO A 55 22.69 -17.78 -19.15
CA PRO A 55 23.57 -16.94 -19.96
C PRO A 55 23.12 -17.07 -21.42
N ILE A 56 22.73 -15.95 -22.02
CA ILE A 56 22.43 -15.92 -23.45
C ILE A 56 23.77 -16.07 -24.15
N ASN A 57 24.08 -17.31 -24.54
CA ASN A 57 25.28 -17.61 -25.30
C ASN A 57 25.09 -17.03 -26.72
N MET A 58 25.52 -15.78 -26.89
CA MET A 58 25.26 -14.91 -28.06
C MET A 58 25.78 -15.43 -29.40
N LYS A 59 26.57 -16.51 -29.43
CA LYS A 59 26.90 -17.24 -30.69
C LYS A 59 25.67 -17.90 -31.34
N LYS A 60 24.46 -17.72 -30.80
CA LYS A 60 23.21 -18.30 -31.28
C LYS A 60 22.12 -17.24 -31.38
N CYS A 61 22.28 -16.24 -32.26
CA CYS A 61 21.11 -15.62 -32.92
C CYS A 61 20.55 -16.57 -34.00
N THR A 62 20.46 -17.86 -33.65
CA THR A 62 19.98 -18.95 -34.49
C THR A 62 18.72 -19.46 -33.83
N LEU A 63 17.57 -19.15 -34.43
CA LEU A 63 16.29 -19.74 -34.05
C LEU A 63 16.39 -21.25 -34.29
N LYS A 64 16.43 -22.02 -33.20
CA LYS A 64 16.40 -23.48 -33.29
C LYS A 64 14.94 -23.95 -33.37
N LYS A 65 14.48 -24.28 -34.57
CA LYS A 65 13.18 -24.93 -34.81
C LYS A 65 13.45 -26.23 -35.58
N PHE A 66 12.94 -27.36 -35.09
CA PHE A 66 13.18 -28.71 -35.66
C PHE A 66 14.66 -29.13 -35.76
N GLY A 67 15.54 -28.67 -34.86
CA GLY A 67 16.96 -29.03 -34.87
C GLY A 67 17.83 -28.27 -35.89
N LEU A 68 17.23 -27.36 -36.68
CA LEU A 68 17.94 -26.49 -37.63
C LEU A 68 18.24 -25.13 -37.02
N ASN A 69 19.40 -24.55 -37.34
CA ASN A 69 19.79 -23.20 -36.94
C ASN A 69 19.33 -22.20 -38.00
N LEU A 70 18.16 -21.57 -37.80
CA LEU A 70 17.65 -20.56 -38.71
C LEU A 70 18.21 -19.18 -38.37
N ARG A 71 18.80 -18.50 -39.36
CA ARG A 71 19.22 -17.10 -39.25
C ARG A 71 18.09 -16.20 -39.75
N PRO A 72 17.71 -15.16 -39.00
CA PRO A 72 16.68 -14.23 -39.45
C PRO A 72 17.17 -13.47 -40.69
N THR A 73 16.38 -13.50 -41.76
CA THR A 73 16.68 -12.80 -43.02
C THR A 73 15.79 -11.58 -43.18
N CYS A 74 16.30 -10.55 -43.86
CA CYS A 74 15.55 -9.35 -44.16
C CYS A 74 14.32 -9.65 -45.02
N MET A 75 13.19 -9.02 -44.69
CA MET A 75 11.92 -9.14 -45.42
C MET A 75 11.73 -8.07 -46.51
N TYR A 76 12.66 -7.13 -46.62
CA TYR A 76 12.60 -6.10 -47.64
C TYR A 76 12.97 -6.70 -49.00
N GLN A 77 12.10 -6.52 -50.00
CA GLN A 77 12.17 -7.22 -51.30
C GLN A 77 13.53 -7.07 -52.00
N THR A 78 14.18 -5.90 -51.87
CA THR A 78 15.50 -5.65 -52.48
C THR A 78 16.66 -6.26 -51.69
N HIS A 79 16.43 -6.70 -50.45
CA HIS A 79 17.43 -7.25 -49.52
C HIS A 79 17.11 -8.70 -49.12
N GLU A 80 16.21 -9.37 -49.85
CA GLU A 80 15.87 -10.77 -49.58
C GLU A 80 17.14 -11.61 -49.56
N LYS A 81 17.31 -12.40 -48.49
CA LYS A 81 18.46 -13.25 -48.13
C LYS A 81 19.58 -12.59 -47.31
N GLU A 82 19.56 -11.27 -47.10
CA GLU A 82 20.52 -10.62 -46.19
C GLU A 82 20.19 -10.94 -44.73
N GLU A 83 21.20 -11.19 -43.90
CA GLU A 83 21.02 -11.51 -42.48
C GLU A 83 20.67 -10.24 -41.68
N ILE A 84 19.69 -10.34 -40.78
CA ILE A 84 19.37 -9.26 -39.84
C ILE A 84 20.45 -9.24 -38.77
N THR A 85 21.27 -8.19 -38.76
CA THR A 85 22.42 -8.04 -37.85
C THR A 85 22.42 -6.74 -37.07
N ARG A 86 21.49 -5.82 -37.37
CA ARG A 86 21.45 -4.46 -36.81
C ARG A 86 20.07 -4.11 -36.25
N ILE A 87 20.03 -3.15 -35.34
CA ILE A 87 18.80 -2.56 -34.80
C ILE A 87 18.93 -1.05 -34.71
N CYS A 88 17.89 -0.34 -35.15
CA CYS A 88 17.72 1.09 -34.97
C CYS A 88 17.22 1.39 -33.55
N ILE A 89 18.02 2.08 -32.74
CA ILE A 89 17.69 2.45 -31.35
C ILE A 89 17.22 3.89 -31.21
N ASP A 90 17.08 4.62 -32.31
CA ASP A 90 16.52 5.96 -32.30
C ASP A 90 15.05 5.94 -31.81
N GLN A 91 14.76 6.80 -30.83
CA GLN A 91 13.45 6.95 -30.23
C GLN A 91 12.45 7.57 -31.21
N ASN A 92 12.94 8.39 -32.15
CA ASN A 92 12.11 9.11 -33.11
C ASN A 92 11.98 8.38 -34.46
N CYS A 93 12.47 7.15 -34.57
CA CYS A 93 12.34 6.35 -35.79
C CYS A 93 10.86 5.96 -36.02
N CYS A 94 10.28 6.42 -37.13
CA CYS A 94 8.90 6.15 -37.55
C CYS A 94 8.74 4.89 -38.41
N VAL A 95 9.83 4.16 -38.68
CA VAL A 95 9.81 2.93 -39.48
C VAL A 95 9.32 1.80 -38.59
N GLU A 96 8.34 1.02 -39.08
CA GLU A 96 7.73 -0.09 -38.31
C GLU A 96 8.77 -1.15 -37.93
N ASP A 97 9.60 -1.55 -38.89
CA ASP A 97 10.67 -2.53 -38.68
C ASP A 97 11.96 -1.85 -38.23
N LYS A 98 12.25 -1.91 -36.93
CA LYS A 98 13.53 -1.41 -36.37
C LYS A 98 14.70 -2.37 -36.53
N PHE A 99 14.43 -3.63 -36.90
CA PHE A 99 15.43 -4.67 -37.12
C PHE A 99 15.78 -4.74 -38.61
N GLY A 100 17.07 -4.59 -38.93
CA GLY A 100 17.50 -4.50 -40.32
C GLY A 100 18.75 -5.32 -40.62
N CYS A 101 18.91 -5.66 -41.90
CA CYS A 101 20.22 -5.99 -42.45
C CYS A 101 21.02 -4.70 -42.68
N GLU A 102 22.30 -4.83 -43.01
CA GLU A 102 23.20 -3.68 -43.24
C GLU A 102 22.71 -2.74 -44.35
N LYS A 103 22.04 -3.28 -45.39
CA LYS A 103 21.46 -2.47 -46.47
C LYS A 103 20.24 -1.66 -46.02
N CYS A 104 19.34 -2.25 -45.23
CA CYS A 104 18.22 -1.50 -44.63
C CYS A 104 18.69 -0.32 -43.77
N CYS A 105 19.83 -0.48 -43.09
CA CYS A 105 20.40 0.59 -42.28
C CYS A 105 20.81 1.80 -43.13
N ASN A 106 21.30 1.57 -44.34
CA ASN A 106 21.70 2.64 -45.25
C ASN A 106 20.50 3.22 -46.02
N ASP A 107 19.56 2.37 -46.44
CA ASP A 107 18.50 2.78 -47.36
C ASP A 107 17.28 3.39 -46.66
N VAL A 108 16.93 2.86 -45.48
CA VAL A 108 15.68 3.19 -44.77
C VAL A 108 15.93 3.91 -43.46
N HIS A 109 17.06 3.64 -42.81
CA HIS A 109 17.43 4.25 -41.54
C HIS A 109 18.64 5.19 -41.65
N GLU A 110 18.84 5.78 -42.83
CA GLU A 110 19.93 6.74 -43.07
C GLU A 110 19.89 7.84 -42.00
N ASN A 111 21.00 8.06 -41.29
CA ASN A 111 21.17 9.00 -40.18
C ASN A 111 20.51 8.64 -38.84
N HIS A 112 19.93 7.44 -38.67
CA HIS A 112 19.50 6.98 -37.35
C HIS A 112 20.66 6.40 -36.53
N ASN A 113 20.48 6.38 -35.20
CA ASN A 113 21.40 5.66 -34.32
C ASN A 113 21.16 4.14 -34.43
N ILE A 114 22.09 3.43 -35.07
CA ILE A 114 21.99 2.01 -35.37
C ILE A 114 23.18 1.29 -34.74
N ILE A 115 22.90 0.20 -34.03
CA ILE A 115 23.91 -0.65 -33.42
C ILE A 115 23.75 -2.10 -33.86
N SER A 116 24.80 -2.90 -33.66
CA SER A 116 24.72 -4.34 -33.92
C SER A 116 23.80 -5.03 -32.90
N LEU A 117 23.18 -6.14 -33.28
CA LEU A 117 22.36 -6.94 -32.35
C LEU A 117 23.15 -7.49 -31.16
N GLU A 118 24.42 -7.78 -31.36
CA GLU A 118 25.36 -8.25 -30.33
C GLU A 118 25.67 -7.16 -29.31
N GLU A 119 25.86 -5.93 -29.78
CA GLU A 119 26.04 -4.76 -28.93
C GLU A 119 24.74 -4.40 -28.21
N PHE A 120 23.60 -4.39 -28.94
CA PHE A 120 22.29 -4.13 -28.35
C PHE A 120 21.97 -5.12 -27.23
N SER A 121 22.18 -6.41 -27.46
CA SER A 121 21.89 -7.43 -26.45
C SER A 121 22.78 -7.29 -25.21
N ARG A 122 24.08 -7.05 -25.39
CA ARG A 122 25.00 -6.77 -24.26
C ARG A 122 24.58 -5.51 -23.50
N ASN A 123 24.22 -4.46 -24.22
CA ASN A 123 23.77 -3.20 -23.61
C ASN A 123 22.43 -3.38 -22.87
N MET A 124 21.48 -4.12 -23.45
CA MET A 124 20.20 -4.43 -22.83
C MET A 124 20.36 -5.28 -21.57
N GLU A 125 21.23 -6.29 -21.58
CA GLU A 125 21.54 -7.08 -20.38
C GLU A 125 22.11 -6.21 -19.26
N ASN A 126 23.06 -5.33 -19.58
CA ASN A 126 23.65 -4.41 -18.60
C ASN A 126 22.62 -3.40 -18.09
N LYS A 127 21.82 -2.82 -18.98
CA LYS A 127 20.78 -1.84 -18.63
C LYS A 127 19.64 -2.47 -17.83
N TYR A 128 19.30 -3.72 -18.13
CA TYR A 128 18.33 -4.48 -17.34
C TYR A 128 18.84 -4.73 -15.91
N LYS A 129 20.10 -5.15 -15.74
CA LYS A 129 20.71 -5.29 -14.40
C LYS A 129 20.69 -3.97 -13.64
N GLU A 130 21.13 -2.88 -14.27
CA GLU A 130 21.11 -1.53 -13.68
C GLU A 130 19.69 -1.11 -13.29
N TYR A 131 18.70 -1.38 -14.14
CA TYR A 131 17.29 -1.09 -13.86
C TYR A 131 16.78 -1.89 -12.64
N VAL A 132 17.06 -3.19 -12.58
CA VAL A 132 16.63 -4.04 -11.46
C VAL A 132 17.27 -3.59 -10.14
N GLU A 133 18.56 -3.23 -10.15
CA GLU A 133 19.23 -2.68 -8.97
C GLU A 133 18.58 -1.36 -8.53
N LYS A 134 18.38 -0.41 -9.44
CA LYS A 134 17.71 0.86 -9.14
C LYS A 134 16.27 0.70 -8.67
N ALA A 135 15.53 -0.25 -9.23
CA ALA A 135 14.16 -0.55 -8.82
C ALA A 135 14.11 -1.12 -7.40
N LYS A 136 15.06 -2.01 -7.04
CA LYS A 136 15.21 -2.51 -5.67
C LYS A 136 15.60 -1.39 -4.70
N ASP A 137 16.54 -0.54 -5.07
CA ASP A 137 16.93 0.60 -4.25
C ASP A 137 15.75 1.56 -4.02
N TYR A 138 14.98 1.86 -5.07
CA TYR A 138 13.75 2.65 -4.96
C TYR A 138 12.74 1.99 -4.02
N GLN A 139 12.49 0.69 -4.16
CA GLN A 139 11.60 -0.06 -3.27
C GLN A 139 12.08 0.01 -1.81
N ASN A 140 13.38 -0.16 -1.56
CA ASN A 140 13.96 -0.06 -0.23
C ASN A 140 13.80 1.35 0.35
N GLN A 141 13.96 2.40 -0.46
CA GLN A 141 13.72 3.78 -0.02
C GLN A 141 12.24 4.02 0.29
N CYS A 142 11.31 3.49 -0.51
CA CYS A 142 9.88 3.54 -0.21
C CYS A 142 9.57 2.88 1.14
N LEU A 143 10.11 1.69 1.41
CA LEU A 143 9.95 1.01 2.70
C LEU A 143 10.54 1.81 3.86
N PHE A 144 11.70 2.44 3.66
CA PHE A 144 12.34 3.30 4.66
C PHE A 144 11.49 4.54 4.99
N ILE A 145 10.77 5.09 4.00
CA ILE A 145 9.84 6.21 4.20
C ILE A 145 8.56 5.76 4.90
N GLU A 146 8.02 4.59 4.56
CA GLU A 146 6.84 4.03 5.22
C GLU A 146 7.10 3.70 6.70
N GLN A 147 8.29 3.20 7.02
CA GLN A 147 8.68 2.83 8.38
C GLN A 147 10.04 3.43 8.75
N PRO A 148 10.10 4.74 9.02
CA PRO A 148 11.37 5.39 9.31
C PRO A 148 11.96 4.85 10.62
N PRO A 149 13.24 4.47 10.66
CA PRO A 149 13.88 3.98 11.90
C PRO A 149 13.80 4.97 13.06
N PHE A 150 13.75 6.28 12.76
CA PHE A 150 13.60 7.30 13.79
C PHE A 150 12.24 7.25 14.50
N ILE A 151 11.17 6.79 13.82
CA ILE A 151 9.84 6.61 14.42
C ILE A 151 9.90 5.51 15.48
N ILE A 152 10.62 4.41 15.23
CA ILE A 152 10.85 3.34 16.21
C ILE A 152 11.57 3.90 17.45
N LYS A 153 12.58 4.75 17.25
CA LYS A 153 13.27 5.43 18.36
C LYS A 153 12.31 6.33 19.15
N ILE A 154 11.47 7.12 18.48
CA ILE A 154 10.44 7.96 19.13
C ILE A 154 9.49 7.10 19.97
N TYR A 155 8.96 5.99 19.42
CA TYR A 155 8.09 5.09 20.17
C TYR A 155 8.79 4.50 21.41
N LYS A 156 10.06 4.13 21.30
CA LYS A 156 10.84 3.61 22.42
C LYS A 156 10.99 4.65 23.54
N GLU A 157 11.31 5.90 23.20
CA GLU A 157 11.43 6.97 24.19
C GLU A 157 10.07 7.35 24.80
N LEU A 158 8.98 7.38 24.02
CA LEU A 158 7.62 7.58 24.55
C LEU A 158 7.21 6.48 25.54
N ASN A 159 7.57 5.22 25.26
CA ASN A 159 7.29 4.11 26.17
C ASN A 159 8.09 4.23 27.48
N LYS A 160 9.36 4.66 27.42
CA LYS A 160 10.14 4.93 28.65
C LYS A 160 9.51 6.04 29.48
N LEU A 161 9.08 7.14 28.85
CA LEU A 161 8.41 8.23 29.54
C LEU A 161 7.11 7.76 30.23
N LYS A 162 6.32 6.93 29.54
CA LYS A 162 5.11 6.32 30.11
C LYS A 162 5.41 5.48 31.36
N GLU A 163 6.42 4.60 31.29
CA GLU A 163 6.83 3.77 32.43
C GLU A 163 7.30 4.64 33.61
N HIS A 164 8.08 5.69 33.34
CA HIS A 164 8.56 6.61 34.37
C HIS A 164 7.40 7.33 35.09
N ILE A 165 6.44 7.87 34.34
CA ILE A 165 5.24 8.52 34.91
C ILE A 165 4.44 7.52 35.76
N TYR A 166 4.30 6.27 35.29
CA TYR A 166 3.59 5.23 36.02
C TYR A 166 4.27 4.88 37.36
N GLN A 167 5.60 4.76 37.36
CA GLN A 167 6.38 4.51 38.57
C GLN A 167 6.22 5.63 39.60
N GLN A 168 6.32 6.89 39.17
CA GLN A 168 6.12 8.05 40.05
C GLN A 168 4.73 8.05 40.70
N ILE A 169 3.68 7.73 39.93
CA ILE A 169 2.30 7.65 40.45
C ILE A 169 2.19 6.57 41.54
N GLU A 170 2.75 5.39 41.33
CA GLU A 170 2.70 4.30 42.34
C GLU A 170 3.53 4.61 43.59
N GLU A 171 4.67 5.29 43.45
CA GLU A 171 5.46 5.75 44.59
C GLU A 171 4.70 6.79 45.43
N THR A 172 4.11 7.80 44.81
CA THR A 172 3.32 8.80 45.54
C THR A 172 2.10 8.18 46.21
N LYS A 173 1.41 7.24 45.55
CA LYS A 173 0.31 6.49 46.15
C LYS A 173 0.74 5.74 47.42
N LYS A 174 1.91 5.09 47.40
CA LYS A 174 2.47 4.43 48.59
C LYS A 174 2.79 5.43 49.69
N GLN A 175 3.36 6.59 49.35
CA GLN A 175 3.64 7.66 50.31
C GLN A 175 2.36 8.15 50.99
N ILE A 176 1.31 8.47 50.22
CA ILE A 176 0.00 8.91 50.76
C ILE A 176 -0.59 7.86 51.72
N ILE A 177 -0.55 6.58 51.35
CA ILE A 177 -1.06 5.49 52.20
C ILE A 177 -0.24 5.37 53.49
N ASN A 178 1.07 5.49 53.41
CA ASN A 178 1.95 5.42 54.58
C ASN A 178 1.73 6.62 55.52
N GLU A 179 1.65 7.84 54.98
CA GLU A 179 1.35 9.05 55.77
C GLU A 179 0.01 8.92 56.50
N TYR A 180 -1.04 8.45 55.80
CA TYR A 180 -2.33 8.19 56.41
C TYR A 180 -2.24 7.15 57.54
N ARG A 181 -1.52 6.04 57.31
CA ARG A 181 -1.33 5.00 58.33
C ARG A 181 -0.60 5.52 59.56
N GLU A 182 0.44 6.34 59.40
CA GLU A 182 1.18 6.88 60.54
C GLU A 182 0.31 7.84 61.38
N VAL A 183 -0.46 8.72 60.73
CA VAL A 183 -1.40 9.61 61.43
C VAL A 183 -2.47 8.79 62.18
N VAL A 184 -3.05 7.78 61.55
CA VAL A 184 -4.09 6.94 62.16
C VAL A 184 -3.52 6.05 63.26
N LYS A 185 -2.29 5.55 63.16
CA LYS A 185 -1.67 4.70 64.19
C LYS A 185 -1.62 5.38 65.56
N MET A 186 -1.29 6.68 65.58
CA MET A 186 -1.23 7.45 66.83
C MET A 186 -2.61 7.55 67.49
N ASP A 187 -3.66 7.80 66.71
CA ASP A 187 -5.04 7.92 67.22
C ASP A 187 -5.70 6.55 67.47
N ALA A 188 -5.27 5.49 66.78
CA ALA A 188 -5.91 4.17 66.84
C ALA A 188 -5.81 3.51 68.21
N ALA A 189 -4.68 3.67 68.91
CA ALA A 189 -4.51 3.14 70.25
C ALA A 189 -5.45 3.83 71.25
N GLN A 190 -5.54 5.16 71.17
CA GLN A 190 -6.42 5.96 72.01
C GLN A 190 -7.89 5.64 71.75
N LEU A 191 -8.29 5.54 70.47
CA LEU A 191 -9.66 5.19 70.10
C LEU A 191 -10.05 3.78 70.57
N LYS A 192 -9.15 2.80 70.45
CA LYS A 192 -9.40 1.44 70.96
C LYS A 192 -9.63 1.43 72.47
N GLU A 193 -8.86 2.23 73.20
CA GLU A 193 -9.00 2.32 74.65
C GLU A 193 -10.32 3.00 75.06
N GLU A 194 -10.72 4.06 74.35
CA GLU A 194 -12.03 4.69 74.59
C GLU A 194 -13.18 3.74 74.27
N VAL A 195 -13.12 2.96 73.18
CA VAL A 195 -14.13 1.93 72.87
C VAL A 195 -14.25 0.91 74.00
N ARG A 196 -13.12 0.46 74.58
CA ARG A 196 -13.15 -0.47 75.73
C ARG A 196 -13.83 0.14 76.94
N LYS A 197 -13.51 1.40 77.28
CA LYS A 197 -14.16 2.11 78.40
C LYS A 197 -15.67 2.22 78.19
N GLN A 198 -16.11 2.56 76.97
CA GLN A 198 -17.55 2.66 76.69
C GLN A 198 -18.25 1.31 76.76
N ASN A 199 -17.63 0.23 76.26
CA ASN A 199 -18.21 -1.11 76.39
C ASN A 199 -18.34 -1.53 77.86
N TYR A 200 -17.30 -1.30 78.67
CA TYR A 200 -17.37 -1.55 80.11
C TYR A 200 -18.51 -0.77 80.78
N MET A 201 -18.70 0.50 80.40
CA MET A 201 -19.81 1.30 80.93
C MET A 201 -21.18 0.78 80.49
N ILE A 202 -21.31 0.31 79.25
CA ILE A 202 -22.55 -0.31 78.75
C ILE A 202 -22.88 -1.56 79.57
N ASP A 203 -21.90 -2.43 79.79
CA ASP A 203 -22.06 -3.65 80.59
C ASP A 203 -22.47 -3.31 82.03
N LEU A 204 -21.78 -2.35 82.67
CA LEU A 204 -22.12 -1.86 84.01
C LEU A 204 -23.55 -1.30 84.09
N ILE A 205 -23.97 -0.51 83.11
CA ILE A 205 -25.34 0.03 83.06
C ILE A 205 -26.34 -1.12 82.90
N SER A 206 -26.02 -2.11 82.06
CA SER A 206 -26.90 -3.26 81.88
C SER A 206 -27.06 -4.05 83.18
N ASP A 207 -25.99 -4.21 83.96
CA ASP A 207 -26.04 -4.87 85.26
C ASP A 207 -26.89 -4.08 86.27
N ILE A 208 -26.70 -2.75 86.31
CA ILE A 208 -27.48 -1.85 87.18
C ILE A 208 -28.98 -1.96 86.89
N LEU A 209 -29.37 -1.97 85.61
CA LEU A 209 -30.78 -2.04 85.19
C LEU A 209 -31.49 -3.33 85.63
N ASN A 210 -30.73 -4.40 85.90
CA ASN A 210 -31.27 -5.68 86.35
C ASN A 210 -31.33 -5.82 87.88
N LYS A 211 -30.80 -4.85 88.64
CA LYS A 211 -30.83 -4.85 90.10
C LYS A 211 -32.05 -4.11 90.64
N ASN A 212 -32.47 -4.47 91.85
CA ASN A 212 -33.43 -3.66 92.60
C ASN A 212 -32.75 -2.36 93.04
N VAL A 213 -33.49 -1.24 93.07
CA VAL A 213 -32.93 0.09 93.36
C VAL A 213 -32.30 0.15 94.76
N PHE A 214 -32.82 -0.65 95.70
CA PHE A 214 -32.30 -0.74 97.07
C PHE A 214 -31.03 -1.59 97.21
N ASP A 215 -30.71 -2.37 96.17
CA ASP A 215 -29.52 -3.24 96.13
C ASP A 215 -28.34 -2.58 95.39
N LEU A 216 -28.51 -1.34 94.91
CA LEU A 216 -27.47 -0.59 94.22
C LEU A 216 -26.41 -0.10 95.20
N THR A 217 -25.15 -0.24 94.82
CA THR A 217 -24.02 0.36 95.52
C THR A 217 -23.98 1.88 95.27
N ASN A 218 -23.33 2.63 96.17
CA ASN A 218 -23.19 4.09 96.00
C ASN A 218 -22.60 4.49 94.64
N SER A 219 -21.62 3.74 94.12
CA SER A 219 -21.03 4.00 92.79
C SER A 219 -22.01 3.75 91.64
N GLU A 220 -22.90 2.77 91.77
CA GLU A 220 -23.94 2.48 90.78
C GLU A 220 -25.04 3.55 90.81
N ILE A 221 -25.39 4.04 92.01
CA ILE A 221 -26.31 5.16 92.20
C ILE A 221 -25.73 6.43 91.57
N GLU A 222 -24.46 6.76 91.82
CA GLU A 222 -23.79 7.91 91.20
C GLU A 222 -23.74 7.80 89.67
N THR A 223 -23.43 6.61 89.16
CA THR A 223 -23.42 6.35 87.71
C THR A 223 -24.81 6.57 87.12
N SER A 224 -25.84 6.00 87.74
CA SER A 224 -27.25 6.15 87.34
C SER A 224 -27.70 7.60 87.38
N ALA A 225 -27.34 8.34 88.44
CA ALA A 225 -27.62 9.76 88.58
C ALA A 225 -26.91 10.60 87.51
N SER A 226 -25.68 10.25 87.14
CA SER A 226 -24.92 10.93 86.08
C SER A 226 -25.51 10.69 84.66
N ILE A 227 -26.17 9.55 84.46
CA ILE A 227 -26.88 9.23 83.21
C ILE A 227 -28.22 9.95 83.20
N TYR A 228 -28.99 9.88 84.30
CA TYR A 228 -30.28 10.55 84.45
C TYR A 228 -30.17 12.07 84.27
N SER A 229 -29.13 12.68 84.84
CA SER A 229 -28.82 14.11 84.66
C SER A 229 -28.27 14.47 83.26
N GLN A 230 -28.18 13.51 82.34
CA GLN A 230 -27.64 13.66 80.99
C GLN A 230 -26.17 14.10 80.91
N ALA A 231 -25.46 14.18 82.04
CA ALA A 231 -24.07 14.60 82.09
C ALA A 231 -23.16 13.65 81.28
N LYS A 232 -23.35 12.34 81.45
CA LYS A 232 -22.58 11.33 80.68
C LYS A 232 -22.94 11.30 79.19
N ILE A 233 -24.22 11.46 78.86
CA ILE A 233 -24.68 11.53 77.45
C ILE A 233 -24.06 12.75 76.76
N SER A 234 -24.12 13.91 77.40
CA SER A 234 -23.53 15.15 76.89
C SER A 234 -22.02 15.05 76.69
N SER A 235 -21.33 14.34 77.59
CA SER A 235 -19.90 14.05 77.46
C SER A 235 -19.59 13.18 76.24
N ILE A 236 -20.39 12.13 75.99
CA ILE A 236 -20.22 11.25 74.82
C ILE A 236 -20.50 12.02 73.53
N ASP A 237 -21.56 12.83 73.49
CA ASP A 237 -21.89 13.66 72.33
C ASP A 237 -20.75 14.64 71.98
N LEU A 238 -20.11 15.23 72.99
CA LEU A 238 -18.96 16.09 72.78
C LEU A 238 -17.78 15.31 72.18
N GLN A 239 -17.50 14.10 72.68
CA GLN A 239 -16.46 13.23 72.13
C GLN A 239 -16.76 12.82 70.67
N ILE A 240 -18.01 12.48 70.34
CA ILE A 240 -18.45 12.19 68.97
C ILE A 240 -18.17 13.38 68.05
N LYS A 241 -18.56 14.60 68.47
CA LYS A 241 -18.30 15.82 67.70
C LYS A 241 -16.81 16.08 67.49
N GLN A 242 -15.97 15.82 68.50
CA GLN A 242 -14.52 15.96 68.39
C GLN A 242 -13.92 14.96 67.39
N ILE A 243 -14.37 13.70 67.40
CA ILE A 243 -13.93 12.67 66.45
C ILE A 243 -14.36 13.04 65.03
N GLN A 244 -15.62 13.45 64.83
CA GLN A 244 -16.12 13.88 63.53
C GLN A 244 -15.36 15.09 62.99
N TYR A 245 -15.06 16.07 63.86
CA TYR A 245 -14.24 17.23 63.49
C TYR A 245 -12.83 16.83 63.06
N LYS A 246 -12.16 15.95 63.83
CA LYS A 246 -10.84 15.41 63.48
C LYS A 246 -10.88 14.71 62.12
N TYR A 247 -11.85 13.84 61.89
CA TYR A 247 -12.04 13.14 60.62
C TYR A 247 -12.21 14.13 59.45
N SER A 248 -13.11 15.11 59.58
CA SER A 248 -13.36 16.10 58.54
C SER A 248 -12.11 16.94 58.24
N LYS A 249 -11.33 17.29 59.27
CA LYS A 249 -10.06 18.01 59.10
C LYS A 249 -9.05 17.17 58.31
N LEU A 250 -8.89 15.90 58.65
CA LEU A 250 -8.00 14.98 57.92
C LEU A 250 -8.45 14.81 56.47
N GLU A 251 -9.74 14.55 56.25
CA GLU A 251 -10.30 14.43 54.90
C GLU A 251 -10.01 15.67 54.04
N LYS A 252 -10.21 16.87 54.58
CA LYS A 252 -9.89 18.12 53.89
C LYS A 252 -8.40 18.24 53.57
N GLN A 253 -7.52 17.90 54.51
CA GLN A 253 -6.07 17.93 54.30
C GLN A 253 -5.64 16.96 53.18
N PHE A 254 -6.12 15.71 53.22
CA PHE A 254 -5.80 14.72 52.19
C PHE A 254 -6.37 15.10 50.82
N ASN A 255 -7.60 15.61 50.76
CA ASN A 255 -8.19 16.10 49.51
C ASN A 255 -7.42 17.29 48.94
N PHE A 256 -6.94 18.20 49.79
CA PHE A 256 -6.08 19.30 49.37
C PHE A 256 -4.76 18.79 48.79
N SER A 257 -4.05 17.90 49.50
CA SER A 257 -2.80 17.30 49.04
C SER A 257 -2.98 16.53 47.72
N TYR A 258 -4.05 15.74 47.60
CA TYR A 258 -4.38 15.02 46.37
C TYR A 258 -4.64 15.97 45.19
N ASN A 259 -5.42 17.03 45.41
CA ASN A 259 -5.68 18.01 44.35
C ASN A 259 -4.42 18.77 43.94
N SER A 260 -3.55 19.12 44.89
CA SER A 260 -2.24 19.73 44.60
C SER A 260 -1.36 18.79 43.78
N PHE A 261 -1.24 17.53 44.18
CA PHE A 261 -0.51 16.50 43.44
C PHE A 261 -1.05 16.31 42.01
N LYS A 262 -2.38 16.25 41.86
CA LYS A 262 -3.03 16.15 40.55
C LYS A 262 -2.67 17.33 39.64
N GLN A 263 -2.66 18.55 40.18
CA GLN A 263 -2.28 19.75 39.41
C GLN A 263 -0.80 19.73 39.02
N ASN A 264 0.09 19.31 39.92
CA ASN A 264 1.52 19.20 39.65
C ASN A 264 1.80 18.18 38.54
N ILE A 265 1.21 16.97 38.61
CA ILE A 265 1.32 15.98 37.53
C ILE A 265 0.80 16.53 36.20
N MET A 266 -0.35 17.21 36.21
CA MET A 266 -0.89 17.81 34.98
C MET A 266 0.04 18.87 34.41
N PHE A 267 0.73 19.63 35.26
CA PHE A 267 1.71 20.62 34.85
C PHE A 267 2.97 19.96 34.27
N ASP A 268 3.54 18.97 34.96
CA ASP A 268 4.74 18.25 34.53
C ASP A 268 4.51 17.54 33.19
N ILE A 269 3.37 16.85 33.06
CA ILE A 269 2.95 16.24 31.79
C ILE A 269 2.89 17.31 30.69
N LYS A 270 2.26 18.46 30.94
CA LYS A 270 2.18 19.55 29.94
C LYS A 270 3.56 20.10 29.57
N GLN A 271 4.49 20.21 30.52
CA GLN A 271 5.85 20.68 30.26
C GLN A 271 6.64 19.67 29.44
N SER A 272 6.64 18.39 29.82
CA SER A 272 7.27 17.35 29.02
C SER A 272 6.70 17.33 27.60
N PHE A 273 5.39 17.46 27.41
CA PHE A 273 4.79 17.54 26.07
C PHE A 273 5.17 18.81 25.29
N LYS A 274 5.53 19.92 25.94
CA LYS A 274 6.08 21.11 25.25
C LYS A 274 7.51 20.88 24.80
N GLU A 275 8.33 20.19 25.58
CA GLU A 275 9.70 19.82 25.21
C GLU A 275 9.73 18.77 24.09
N PHE A 276 8.76 17.84 24.10
CA PHE A 276 8.53 16.86 23.03
C PHE A 276 7.62 17.38 21.92
N ALA A 277 7.21 18.65 21.96
CA ALA A 277 6.62 19.28 20.79
C ALA A 277 7.72 19.34 19.73
N LEU A 278 7.84 18.25 18.96
CA LEU A 278 8.38 18.30 17.62
C LEU A 278 7.87 19.61 17.02
N PRO A 279 8.72 20.42 16.38
CA PRO A 279 8.21 21.37 15.43
C PRO A 279 7.47 20.49 14.43
N VAL A 280 6.16 20.33 14.64
CA VAL A 280 5.22 20.06 13.58
C VAL A 280 5.51 21.24 12.69
N LEU A 281 6.39 21.02 11.70
CA LEU A 281 6.62 21.95 10.60
C LEU A 281 5.22 22.40 10.26
N LYS A 282 4.89 23.65 10.62
CA LYS A 282 3.52 24.08 10.52
C LYS A 282 3.19 23.82 9.07
N GLU A 283 2.06 23.22 8.79
CA GLU A 283 1.67 22.87 7.41
C GLU A 283 1.89 24.06 6.46
N LYS A 284 1.78 25.29 7.00
CA LYS A 284 2.19 26.55 6.39
C LYS A 284 3.65 26.64 5.91
N ASP A 285 4.64 26.19 6.68
CA ASP A 285 6.06 26.25 6.32
C ASP A 285 6.39 25.29 5.17
N ILE A 286 5.78 24.09 5.17
CA ILE A 286 5.89 23.12 4.07
C ILE A 286 5.14 23.65 2.82
N ILE A 287 3.93 24.19 2.98
CA ILE A 287 3.16 24.80 1.90
C ILE A 287 3.92 26.01 1.31
N GLN A 288 4.59 26.83 2.14
CA GLN A 288 5.39 27.95 1.69
C GLN A 288 6.58 27.47 0.84
N GLU A 289 7.28 26.43 1.29
CA GLU A 289 8.42 25.87 0.54
C GLU A 289 7.97 25.20 -0.78
N VAL A 290 6.84 24.49 -0.77
CA VAL A 290 6.23 23.89 -1.96
C VAL A 290 5.78 24.98 -2.95
N ASN A 291 5.15 26.05 -2.46
CA ASN A 291 4.74 27.19 -3.31
C ASN A 291 5.96 27.90 -3.91
N ASN A 292 7.02 28.10 -3.14
CA ASN A 292 8.26 28.70 -3.64
C ASN A 292 8.92 27.82 -4.72
N LYS A 293 8.90 26.50 -4.57
CA LYS A 293 9.38 25.57 -5.60
C LYS A 293 8.48 25.56 -6.84
N ALA A 294 7.16 25.63 -6.66
CA ALA A 294 6.20 25.70 -7.76
C ALA A 294 6.38 26.99 -8.58
N GLU A 295 6.61 28.14 -7.94
CA GLU A 295 6.90 29.41 -8.63
C GLU A 295 8.21 29.35 -9.43
N ARG A 296 9.27 28.72 -8.88
CA ARG A 296 10.51 28.48 -9.65
C ARG A 296 10.28 27.60 -10.87
N ILE A 297 9.48 26.54 -10.74
CA ILE A 297 9.15 25.66 -11.88
C ILE A 297 8.36 26.43 -12.95
N LYS A 298 7.40 27.28 -12.57
CA LYS A 298 6.68 28.14 -13.52
C LYS A 298 7.61 29.10 -14.27
N MET A 299 8.59 29.69 -13.59
CA MET A 299 9.59 30.54 -14.25
C MET A 299 10.40 29.76 -15.30
N ILE A 300 10.84 28.54 -14.96
CA ILE A 300 11.59 27.68 -15.89
C ILE A 300 10.73 27.33 -17.12
N ILE A 301 9.46 26.94 -16.92
CA ILE A 301 8.55 26.64 -18.03
C ILE A 301 8.36 27.86 -18.95
N SER A 302 8.23 29.06 -18.38
CA SER A 302 8.12 30.31 -19.14
C SER A 302 9.36 30.59 -20.00
N GLU A 303 10.57 30.32 -19.49
CA GLU A 303 11.80 30.43 -20.27
C GLU A 303 11.85 29.42 -21.42
N TYR A 304 11.46 28.17 -21.20
CA TYR A 304 11.38 27.16 -22.25
C TYR A 304 10.34 27.50 -23.32
N ASP A 305 9.16 28.00 -22.94
CA ASP A 305 8.13 28.44 -23.90
C ASP A 305 8.63 29.58 -24.79
N LYS A 306 9.46 30.48 -24.24
CA LYS A 306 10.10 31.55 -25.00
C LYS A 306 11.11 30.99 -26.01
N ASP A 307 11.99 30.07 -25.58
CA ASP A 307 12.96 29.41 -26.45
C ASP A 307 12.29 28.62 -27.58
N ILE A 308 11.20 27.90 -27.28
CA ILE A 308 10.40 27.18 -28.28
C ILE A 308 9.80 28.16 -29.28
N LYS A 309 9.21 29.27 -28.84
CA LYS A 309 8.64 30.30 -29.74
C LYS A 309 9.71 30.89 -30.66
N ASP A 310 10.90 31.14 -30.15
CA ASP A 310 11.99 31.71 -30.95
C ASP A 310 12.55 30.68 -31.95
N LYS A 311 12.68 29.41 -31.56
CA LYS A 311 12.99 28.30 -32.48
C LYS A 311 11.92 28.10 -33.56
N MET A 312 10.64 28.22 -33.20
CA MET A 312 9.54 28.14 -34.17
C MET A 312 9.57 29.30 -35.19
N LYS A 313 9.95 30.51 -34.77
CA LYS A 313 10.20 31.62 -35.70
C LYS A 313 11.35 31.29 -36.66
N MET A 314 12.45 30.73 -36.16
CA MET A 314 13.57 30.30 -37.00
C MET A 314 13.15 29.22 -38.02
N CYS A 315 12.35 28.23 -37.60
CA CYS A 315 11.80 27.23 -38.52
C CYS A 315 10.88 27.84 -39.60
N LYS A 316 10.11 28.89 -39.28
CA LYS A 316 9.31 29.62 -40.28
C LYS A 316 10.21 30.31 -41.31
N ILE A 317 11.27 30.97 -40.86
CA ILE A 317 12.27 31.61 -41.73
C ILE A 317 12.93 30.57 -42.64
N LEU A 318 13.35 29.42 -42.10
CA LEU A 318 13.93 28.32 -42.87
C LEU A 318 12.96 27.74 -43.90
N ARG A 319 11.68 27.60 -43.56
CA ARG A 319 10.64 27.16 -44.52
C ARG A 319 10.42 28.15 -45.66
N GLU A 320 10.52 29.45 -45.40
CA GLU A 320 10.45 30.46 -46.47
C GLU A 320 11.69 30.40 -47.36
N TYR A 321 12.86 30.07 -46.80
CA TYR A 321 14.09 29.81 -47.56
C TYR A 321 13.98 28.56 -48.46
N ILE A 322 13.36 27.49 -47.96
CA ILE A 322 13.17 26.22 -48.71
C ILE A 322 12.13 26.36 -49.82
N LYS A 323 11.22 27.34 -49.76
CA LYS A 323 10.24 27.62 -50.83
C LYS A 323 10.84 28.32 -52.06
N GLN A 324 12.16 28.58 -52.09
CA GLN A 324 12.82 29.04 -53.31
C GLN A 324 12.80 27.92 -54.38
N PRO A 325 12.42 28.19 -55.65
CA PRO A 325 11.84 27.20 -56.56
C PRO A 325 12.84 26.29 -57.31
N GLU A 326 14.07 26.12 -56.84
CA GLU A 326 15.12 25.50 -57.68
C GLU A 326 15.48 24.05 -57.37
N LEU A 327 14.94 23.42 -56.30
CA LEU A 327 15.26 22.03 -56.01
C LEU A 327 14.01 21.21 -55.68
N LEU A 328 13.86 20.12 -56.43
CA LEU A 328 12.93 18.98 -56.28
C LEU A 328 11.69 18.99 -57.18
N LYS A 329 11.93 18.63 -58.44
CA LYS A 329 11.00 17.80 -59.21
C LYS A 329 11.24 16.34 -58.82
N VAL A 330 10.31 15.71 -58.12
CA VAL A 330 10.23 14.24 -58.08
C VAL A 330 8.81 13.83 -58.45
N ASN A 331 8.79 13.00 -59.49
CA ASN A 331 7.66 12.50 -60.25
C ASN A 331 7.07 11.30 -59.48
N THR A 332 5.86 11.43 -58.93
CA THR A 332 5.12 10.30 -58.35
C THR A 332 3.98 9.94 -59.27
N ASN A 333 4.20 8.96 -60.14
CA ASN A 333 3.13 8.28 -60.85
C ASN A 333 3.53 6.83 -61.13
N LYS A 334 2.57 5.95 -60.82
CA LYS A 334 2.48 4.51 -61.11
C LYS A 334 3.21 3.58 -60.13
N GLU A 335 2.43 2.90 -59.31
CA GLU A 335 2.46 1.44 -59.05
C GLU A 335 1.68 1.12 -57.76
N PHE A 336 0.34 1.15 -57.82
CA PHE A 336 -0.51 0.62 -56.72
C PHE A 336 -1.65 -0.29 -57.21
N GLU A 337 -1.61 -0.76 -58.46
CA GLU A 337 -2.73 -1.54 -59.02
C GLU A 337 -2.56 -3.07 -59.03
N ASN A 338 -1.43 -3.63 -58.61
CA ASN A 338 -1.19 -5.08 -58.75
C ASN A 338 -0.81 -5.82 -57.45
N PHE A 339 -1.55 -5.60 -56.35
CA PHE A 339 -1.44 -6.47 -55.18
C PHE A 339 -2.80 -7.05 -54.76
N PRO A 340 -3.02 -8.38 -54.82
CA PRO A 340 -4.33 -8.99 -54.66
C PRO A 340 -4.67 -9.13 -53.16
N TYR A 341 -5.08 -8.04 -52.52
CA TYR A 341 -5.54 -8.04 -51.12
C TYR A 341 -6.90 -8.73 -50.89
N PHE A 342 -7.57 -9.24 -51.94
CA PHE A 342 -8.99 -9.60 -51.91
C PHE A 342 -9.36 -11.07 -51.65
N THR A 343 -8.43 -11.96 -51.29
CA THR A 343 -8.72 -13.41 -51.39
C THR A 343 -9.11 -14.13 -50.11
N TYR A 344 -8.98 -13.58 -48.90
CA TYR A 344 -9.15 -14.38 -47.67
C TYR A 344 -10.40 -14.11 -46.83
N PHE A 345 -11.16 -13.02 -47.08
CA PHE A 345 -12.31 -12.68 -46.24
C PHE A 345 -13.61 -13.40 -46.60
N GLU A 346 -13.72 -13.98 -47.80
CA GLU A 346 -14.88 -14.78 -48.22
C GLU A 346 -14.49 -16.26 -48.26
N VAL A 347 -15.03 -17.07 -47.34
CA VAL A 347 -14.73 -18.52 -47.30
C VAL A 347 -15.37 -19.27 -48.47
N SER A 348 -16.41 -18.71 -49.08
CA SER A 348 -17.01 -19.22 -50.31
C SER A 348 -16.15 -18.87 -51.52
N CYS A 349 -16.05 -19.84 -52.44
CA CYS A 349 -15.66 -19.58 -53.82
C CYS A 349 -16.71 -20.23 -54.71
N ASN A 350 -16.83 -19.79 -55.96
CA ASN A 350 -17.81 -20.34 -56.91
C ASN A 350 -17.63 -21.86 -57.18
N HIS A 351 -16.53 -22.44 -56.71
CA HIS A 351 -16.21 -23.86 -56.79
C HIS A 351 -16.63 -24.68 -55.56
N ASN A 352 -16.91 -24.03 -54.42
CA ASN A 352 -17.24 -24.69 -53.17
C ASN A 352 -18.59 -24.14 -52.65
N SER A 353 -19.64 -24.93 -52.85
CA SER A 353 -21.03 -24.57 -52.54
C SER A 353 -21.40 -24.76 -51.07
N ASN A 354 -20.45 -25.05 -50.18
CA ASN A 354 -20.72 -25.27 -48.76
C ASN A 354 -20.24 -24.06 -47.90
N PRO A 355 -21.12 -23.08 -47.61
CA PRO A 355 -20.76 -21.81 -46.96
C PRO A 355 -20.47 -21.95 -45.45
N LYS A 356 -20.53 -23.15 -44.87
CA LYS A 356 -20.47 -23.36 -43.41
C LYS A 356 -19.06 -23.66 -42.86
N ALA A 357 -18.05 -23.85 -43.71
CA ALA A 357 -16.68 -24.01 -43.24
C ALA A 357 -16.08 -22.63 -42.89
N ASN A 358 -15.35 -22.54 -41.77
CA ASN A 358 -14.58 -21.34 -41.38
C ASN A 358 -13.05 -21.56 -41.54
N THR A 359 -12.66 -22.64 -42.23
CA THR A 359 -11.26 -22.99 -42.48
C THR A 359 -11.01 -23.23 -43.97
N VAL A 360 -9.76 -23.05 -44.39
CA VAL A 360 -9.29 -23.38 -45.74
C VAL A 360 -8.17 -24.42 -45.68
N PRO A 361 -8.12 -25.36 -46.65
CA PRO A 361 -7.04 -26.34 -46.73
C PRO A 361 -5.69 -25.68 -47.08
N ILE A 362 -4.63 -26.18 -46.45
CA ILE A 362 -3.25 -25.92 -46.81
C ILE A 362 -2.76 -27.10 -47.64
N PHE A 363 -2.44 -26.84 -48.91
CA PHE A 363 -2.02 -27.86 -49.85
C PHE A 363 -0.55 -28.23 -49.65
N GLN A 364 -0.25 -29.52 -49.46
CA GLN A 364 1.10 -29.98 -49.14
C GLN A 364 2.13 -29.71 -50.26
N CYS A 365 1.70 -29.68 -51.52
CA CYS A 365 2.57 -29.49 -52.67
C CYS A 365 3.29 -28.13 -52.68
N CYS A 366 2.68 -27.09 -52.10
CA CYS A 366 3.25 -25.74 -52.04
C CYS A 366 3.20 -25.09 -50.66
N ASN A 367 2.56 -25.77 -49.69
CA ASN A 367 2.30 -25.29 -48.35
C ASN A 367 1.57 -23.94 -48.31
N GLN A 368 0.67 -23.70 -49.27
CA GLN A 368 -0.16 -22.50 -49.37
C GLN A 368 -1.64 -22.84 -49.13
N ALA A 369 -2.37 -21.89 -48.56
CA ALA A 369 -3.79 -22.02 -48.28
C ALA A 369 -4.61 -21.55 -49.50
N TYR A 370 -5.50 -22.40 -50.00
CA TYR A 370 -6.44 -22.03 -51.07
C TYR A 370 -7.85 -22.44 -50.70
N LYS A 371 -8.86 -21.69 -51.16
CA LYS A 371 -10.27 -21.93 -50.84
C LYS A 371 -10.76 -23.34 -51.24
N CYS A 372 -10.22 -23.91 -52.31
CA CYS A 372 -10.46 -25.28 -52.76
C CYS A 372 -9.38 -25.73 -53.76
N ILE A 373 -9.41 -27.00 -54.18
CA ILE A 373 -8.51 -27.57 -55.19
C ILE A 373 -8.57 -26.82 -56.52
N LYS A 374 -9.76 -26.43 -56.97
CA LYS A 374 -9.89 -25.69 -58.24
C LYS A 374 -9.22 -24.33 -58.16
N CYS A 375 -9.39 -23.62 -57.04
CA CYS A 375 -8.69 -22.36 -56.80
C CYS A 375 -7.17 -22.56 -56.75
N HIS A 376 -6.67 -23.61 -56.07
CA HIS A 376 -5.25 -23.95 -56.10
C HIS A 376 -4.76 -24.12 -57.54
N ASN A 377 -5.44 -24.93 -58.35
CA ASN A 377 -5.02 -25.22 -59.72
C ASN A 377 -5.13 -24.01 -60.66
N SER A 378 -6.00 -23.04 -60.38
CA SER A 378 -6.12 -21.81 -61.17
C SER A 378 -5.04 -20.78 -60.85
N PHE A 379 -4.51 -20.77 -59.61
CA PHE A 379 -3.57 -19.74 -59.14
C PHE A 379 -2.15 -20.26 -58.90
N SER A 380 -1.92 -21.55 -59.07
CA SER A 380 -0.58 -22.15 -58.94
C SER A 380 -0.12 -22.75 -60.27
N ASN A 381 1.19 -22.81 -60.44
CA ASN A 381 1.81 -23.36 -61.65
C ASN A 381 1.90 -24.91 -61.61
N HIS A 382 1.13 -25.58 -60.76
CA HIS A 382 1.13 -27.04 -60.59
C HIS A 382 -0.26 -27.55 -60.16
N GLN A 383 -0.51 -28.85 -60.34
CA GLN A 383 -1.75 -29.46 -59.85
C GLN A 383 -1.65 -29.80 -58.36
N ALA A 384 -2.76 -29.61 -57.64
CA ALA A 384 -2.87 -29.93 -56.23
C ALA A 384 -2.62 -31.42 -55.95
N THR A 385 -1.69 -31.71 -55.05
CA THR A 385 -1.52 -33.06 -54.49
C THR A 385 -2.42 -33.21 -53.27
N ILE A 386 -3.46 -34.05 -53.36
CA ILE A 386 -4.40 -34.33 -52.27
C ILE A 386 -3.83 -35.46 -51.40
N SER A 387 -3.62 -35.19 -50.12
CA SER A 387 -3.20 -36.19 -49.15
C SER A 387 -4.33 -37.18 -48.88
N LYS A 388 -4.03 -38.48 -48.87
CA LYS A 388 -5.05 -39.53 -48.68
C LYS A 388 -5.57 -39.62 -47.23
N GLN A 389 -4.91 -39.03 -46.24
CA GLN A 389 -5.18 -39.34 -44.82
C GLN A 389 -5.19 -38.14 -43.86
N LYS A 390 -4.29 -37.16 -43.98
CA LYS A 390 -4.26 -35.99 -43.10
C LYS A 390 -4.00 -34.72 -43.90
N SER A 391 -4.79 -33.69 -43.64
CA SER A 391 -4.63 -32.35 -44.22
C SER A 391 -4.39 -31.31 -43.14
N LYS A 392 -3.73 -30.21 -43.50
CA LYS A 392 -3.58 -29.02 -42.65
C LYS A 392 -4.67 -28.02 -42.98
N ARG A 393 -5.19 -27.36 -41.95
CA ARG A 393 -6.24 -26.34 -42.05
C ARG A 393 -5.77 -25.04 -41.46
N TYR A 394 -6.14 -23.94 -42.10
CA TYR A 394 -5.99 -22.60 -41.58
C TYR A 394 -7.37 -22.05 -41.22
N CYS A 395 -7.57 -21.67 -39.96
CA CYS A 395 -8.80 -21.01 -39.53
C CYS A 395 -8.77 -19.54 -39.95
N ILE A 396 -9.80 -19.08 -40.66
CA ILE A 396 -9.87 -17.68 -41.10
C ILE A 396 -10.30 -16.76 -39.93
N LYS A 397 -10.91 -17.31 -38.87
CA LYS A 397 -11.35 -16.54 -37.70
C LYS A 397 -10.25 -16.31 -36.65
N CYS A 398 -9.56 -17.37 -36.22
CA CYS A 398 -8.52 -17.29 -35.17
C CYS A 398 -7.08 -17.32 -35.72
N PHE A 399 -6.90 -17.49 -37.04
CA PHE A 399 -5.59 -17.56 -37.70
C PHE A 399 -4.68 -18.73 -37.29
N GLU A 400 -5.23 -19.73 -36.58
CA GLU A 400 -4.50 -20.93 -36.21
C GLU A 400 -4.40 -21.95 -37.35
N ILE A 401 -3.29 -22.71 -37.35
CA ILE A 401 -3.05 -23.84 -38.25
C ILE A 401 -3.12 -25.14 -37.44
N PHE A 402 -3.95 -26.08 -37.87
CA PHE A 402 -4.11 -27.37 -37.20
C PHE A 402 -4.25 -28.52 -38.20
N ASP A 403 -3.87 -29.73 -37.76
CA ASP A 403 -3.98 -30.95 -38.54
C ASP A 403 -5.37 -31.57 -38.37
N VAL A 404 -5.94 -32.09 -39.46
CA VAL A 404 -7.20 -32.83 -39.45
C VAL A 404 -7.11 -34.15 -40.20
N ASN A 405 -7.81 -35.15 -39.69
CA ASN A 405 -7.89 -36.49 -40.30
C ASN A 405 -8.94 -36.55 -41.42
N TYR A 406 -8.99 -35.50 -42.26
CA TYR A 406 -9.83 -35.42 -43.45
C TYR A 406 -8.97 -35.00 -44.64
N LYS A 407 -9.40 -35.35 -45.86
CA LYS A 407 -8.75 -34.91 -47.11
C LYS A 407 -8.91 -33.40 -47.31
N GLU A 408 -8.01 -32.76 -48.05
CA GLU A 408 -7.98 -31.30 -48.29
C GLU A 408 -9.29 -30.75 -48.89
N ASP A 409 -10.04 -31.57 -49.64
CA ASP A 409 -11.32 -31.20 -50.26
C ASP A 409 -12.51 -31.20 -49.30
N SER A 410 -12.36 -31.80 -48.12
CA SER A 410 -13.44 -31.91 -47.15
C SER A 410 -13.67 -30.57 -46.42
N PRO A 411 -14.90 -30.11 -46.23
CA PRO A 411 -15.19 -28.92 -45.44
C PRO A 411 -14.91 -29.20 -43.96
N VAL A 412 -14.20 -28.29 -43.29
CA VAL A 412 -13.82 -28.44 -41.88
C VAL A 412 -14.15 -27.15 -41.13
N ILE A 413 -14.66 -27.30 -39.92
CA ILE A 413 -14.95 -26.19 -39.02
C ILE A 413 -13.94 -26.22 -37.87
N CYS A 414 -13.26 -25.10 -37.63
CA CYS A 414 -12.41 -24.89 -36.45
C CYS A 414 -13.31 -24.89 -35.21
N GLN A 415 -13.14 -25.89 -34.35
CA GLN A 415 -13.97 -26.10 -33.16
C GLN A 415 -13.87 -24.95 -32.15
N GLU A 416 -12.70 -24.32 -32.04
CA GLU A 416 -12.50 -23.16 -31.15
C GLU A 416 -13.29 -21.93 -31.58
N CYS A 417 -13.75 -21.88 -32.83
CA CYS A 417 -14.49 -20.78 -33.42
C CYS A 417 -15.95 -21.12 -33.77
N VAL A 418 -16.44 -22.29 -33.29
CA VAL A 418 -17.86 -22.63 -33.33
C VAL A 418 -18.53 -21.95 -32.15
N GLU A 419 -19.40 -20.99 -32.43
CA GLU A 419 -20.32 -20.46 -31.41
C GLU A 419 -21.23 -21.62 -30.98
N ILE A 420 -21.11 -22.05 -29.72
CA ILE A 420 -21.99 -23.06 -29.13
C ILE A 420 -23.39 -22.43 -29.10
N PRO A 421 -24.39 -22.99 -29.80
CA PRO A 421 -25.76 -22.51 -29.62
C PRO A 421 -26.16 -22.79 -28.17
N VAL A 422 -26.52 -21.72 -27.45
CA VAL A 422 -27.13 -21.80 -26.11
C VAL A 422 -28.52 -22.39 -26.23
#